data_AF-A0A8T3KIS3-F1
#
_entry.id   AF-A0A8T3KIS3-F1
#
_cell.length_a   1.000
_cell.length_b   1.000
_cell.length_c   1.000
_cell.angle_alpha   90.00
_cell.angle_beta   90.00
_cell.angle_gamma   90.00
#
_symmetry.space_group_name_H-M   'P 1'
#
loop_
_entity.id
_entity.type
_entity.pdbx_description
1 polymer ?
#
loop_
_entity_poly.entity_id
_entity_poly.type
_entity_poly.pdbx_seq_one_letter_code
_entity_poly.pdbx_strand_id
1 'polypeptide(L)'
;MDMSRGYCNGVLETLPNAKPVIDRFHVSQLLHDQVDDARKHIQNKVREEEGDKQKVFGIRWALLKNFEDLEADEMNRLFKVCDEYPKLGECFALKEEFRG
;
A
#
# COMPACT_ATOMS: atom_id res chain seq x y z
N MET A 1 -4.36 9.71 19.16
CA MET A 1 -5.31 10.60 18.47
C MET A 1 -4.72 10.99 17.15
N ASP A 2 -5.57 10.91 16.14
CA ASP A 2 -5.53 11.58 14.83
C ASP A 2 -4.27 11.48 13.96
N MET A 3 -4.40 10.70 12.88
CA MET A 3 -4.07 11.16 11.52
C MET A 3 -4.92 10.38 10.51
N SER A 4 -6.24 10.46 10.65
CA SER A 4 -7.21 9.98 9.66
C SER A 4 -7.96 11.16 9.08
N ARG A 5 -7.36 11.82 8.07
CA ARG A 5 -8.10 12.56 7.03
C ARG A 5 -7.26 13.15 5.88
N GLY A 6 -5.93 13.22 5.95
CA GLY A 6 -5.12 13.90 4.91
C GLY A 6 -4.15 13.04 4.07
N TYR A 7 -3.94 11.77 4.40
CA TYR A 7 -2.67 11.12 4.04
C TYR A 7 -2.59 10.49 2.62
N CYS A 8 -3.73 10.31 1.94
CA CYS A 8 -3.73 9.87 0.53
C CYS A 8 -3.50 11.01 -0.47
N ASN A 9 -3.74 12.28 -0.09
CA ASN A 9 -3.39 13.43 -0.94
C ASN A 9 -1.91 13.83 -0.80
N GLY A 10 -1.30 13.60 0.36
CA GLY A 10 0.05 14.08 0.65
C GLY A 10 1.16 13.42 -0.19
N VAL A 11 1.05 12.14 -0.54
CA VAL A 11 2.14 11.43 -1.25
C VAL A 11 2.28 11.90 -2.70
N LEU A 12 1.17 12.31 -3.34
CA LEU A 12 1.20 12.93 -4.67
C LEU A 12 1.49 14.44 -4.60
N GLU A 13 1.08 15.14 -3.53
CA GLU A 13 1.35 16.58 -3.35
C GLU A 13 2.76 16.91 -2.79
N THR A 14 3.52 15.94 -2.29
CA THR A 14 4.88 16.18 -1.73
C THR A 14 6.04 16.00 -2.71
N LEU A 15 5.77 15.68 -3.98
CA LEU A 15 6.81 15.59 -5.02
C LEU A 15 6.72 16.63 -6.16
N PRO A 16 6.32 17.91 -5.95
CA PRO A 16 6.28 18.86 -7.06
C PRO A 16 7.68 19.39 -7.47
N ASN A 17 8.76 19.06 -6.76
CA ASN A 17 10.10 19.66 -6.98
C ASN A 17 11.29 18.69 -6.87
N ALA A 18 11.10 17.37 -6.84
CA ALA A 18 12.22 16.45 -6.70
C ALA A 18 13.02 16.30 -8.01
N LYS A 19 14.11 17.06 -8.16
CA LYS A 19 15.22 16.81 -9.12
C LYS A 19 16.58 16.99 -8.42
N PRO A 20 17.61 16.18 -8.72
CA PRO A 20 17.59 14.79 -9.15
C PRO A 20 18.78 14.00 -8.55
N VAL A 21 18.80 13.68 -7.25
CA VAL A 21 19.67 12.61 -6.71
C VAL A 21 18.98 11.93 -5.53
N ILE A 22 17.66 11.79 -5.57
CA ILE A 22 17.02 10.80 -4.71
C ILE A 22 17.10 9.51 -5.49
N ASP A 23 18.12 8.75 -5.14
CA ASP A 23 18.35 7.41 -5.62
C ASP A 23 17.03 6.61 -5.60
N ARG A 24 16.67 6.00 -6.74
CA ARG A 24 15.37 5.35 -6.96
C ARG A 24 15.05 4.32 -5.87
N PHE A 25 16.08 3.74 -5.26
CA PHE A 25 15.93 2.80 -4.16
C PHE A 25 15.37 3.46 -2.90
N HIS A 26 15.80 4.68 -2.54
CA HIS A 26 15.29 5.37 -1.35
C HIS A 26 13.80 5.75 -1.50
N VAL A 27 13.37 6.14 -2.70
CA VAL A 27 11.95 6.44 -2.94
C VAL A 27 11.12 5.16 -2.97
N SER A 28 11.64 4.08 -3.57
CA SER A 28 10.99 2.77 -3.53
C SER A 28 10.86 2.22 -2.11
N GLN A 29 11.89 2.38 -1.28
CA GLN A 29 11.84 2.01 0.14
C GLN A 29 10.80 2.84 0.89
N LEU A 30 10.79 4.16 0.72
CA LEU A 30 9.79 5.02 1.33
C LEU A 30 8.38 4.61 0.92
N LEU A 31 8.17 4.30 -0.36
CA LEU A 31 6.89 3.86 -0.89
C LEU A 31 6.46 2.51 -0.29
N HIS A 32 7.37 1.54 -0.18
CA HIS A 32 7.11 0.28 0.51
C HIS A 32 6.72 0.49 1.98
N ASP A 33 7.41 1.38 2.68
CA ASP A 33 7.11 1.72 4.07
C ASP A 33 5.72 2.36 4.18
N GLN A 34 5.36 3.27 3.26
CA GLN A 34 4.02 3.87 3.22
C GLN A 34 2.92 2.84 2.90
N VAL A 35 3.16 1.91 1.98
CA VAL A 35 2.20 0.84 1.66
C VAL A 35 1.99 -0.07 2.88
N ASP A 36 3.06 -0.42 3.62
CA ASP A 36 2.93 -1.23 4.84
C ASP A 36 2.24 -0.46 5.98
N ASP A 37 2.44 0.85 6.08
CA ASP A 37 1.73 1.69 7.06
C ASP A 37 0.23 1.80 6.75
N ALA A 38 -0.14 2.04 5.49
CA ALA A 38 -1.53 2.02 5.05
C ALA A 38 -2.20 0.67 5.34
N ARG A 39 -1.48 -0.44 5.09
CA ARG A 39 -1.93 -1.79 5.46
C ARG A 39 -2.12 -1.96 6.96
N LYS A 40 -1.19 -1.48 7.80
CA LYS A 40 -1.34 -1.52 9.28
C LYS A 40 -2.55 -0.70 9.74
N HIS A 41 -2.75 0.48 9.18
CA HIS A 41 -3.89 1.34 9.50
C HIS A 41 -5.21 0.63 9.20
N ILE A 42 -5.34 0.05 8.01
CA ILE A 42 -6.52 -0.70 7.60
C ILE A 42 -6.68 -1.97 8.45
N GLN A 43 -5.60 -2.70 8.72
CA GLN A 43 -5.65 -3.88 9.59
C GLN A 43 -6.14 -3.55 11.01
N ASN A 44 -5.70 -2.44 11.58
CA ASN A 44 -6.16 -1.99 12.89
C ASN A 44 -7.65 -1.64 12.86
N LYS A 45 -8.10 -0.95 11.80
CA LYS A 45 -9.50 -0.62 11.60
C LYS A 45 -10.37 -1.87 11.45
N VAL A 46 -9.96 -2.85 10.64
CA VAL A 46 -10.66 -4.13 10.48
C VAL A 46 -10.71 -4.92 11.78
N ARG A 47 -9.64 -4.90 12.58
CA ARG A 47 -9.66 -5.53 13.92
C ARG A 47 -10.70 -4.88 14.82
N GLU A 48 -10.84 -3.56 14.76
CA GLU A 48 -11.80 -2.81 15.59
C GLU A 48 -13.25 -3.00 15.10
N GLU A 49 -13.49 -3.05 13.79
CA GLU A 49 -14.82 -3.16 13.19
C GLU A 49 -15.33 -4.61 13.10
N GLU A 50 -14.47 -5.56 12.71
CA GLU A 50 -14.85 -6.94 12.41
C GLU A 50 -14.23 -7.97 13.37
N GLY A 51 -13.26 -7.58 14.19
CA GLY A 51 -12.53 -8.51 15.07
C GLY A 51 -11.51 -9.41 14.35
N ASP A 52 -11.47 -9.41 13.01
CA ASP A 52 -10.62 -10.29 12.22
C ASP A 52 -9.45 -9.57 11.54
N LYS A 53 -8.31 -9.55 12.25
CA LYS A 53 -7.06 -8.97 11.75
C LYS A 53 -6.37 -9.79 10.63
N GLN A 54 -6.81 -11.03 10.35
CA GLN A 54 -6.09 -11.95 9.46
C GLN A 54 -6.28 -11.62 7.99
N LYS A 55 -7.46 -11.11 7.61
CA LYS A 55 -7.79 -10.76 6.21
C LYS A 55 -6.74 -9.85 5.56
N VAL A 56 -6.35 -8.79 6.25
CA VAL A 56 -5.39 -7.78 5.75
C VAL A 56 -3.94 -8.15 6.06
N PHE A 57 -3.70 -9.03 7.04
CA PHE A 57 -2.35 -9.51 7.35
C PHE A 57 -1.80 -10.44 6.25
N GLY A 58 -2.65 -11.32 5.72
CA GLY A 58 -2.26 -12.37 4.78
C GLY A 58 -1.74 -11.86 3.44
N ILE A 59 -2.02 -10.61 3.07
CA ILE A 59 -1.64 -10.04 1.76
C ILE A 59 -0.41 -9.13 1.80
N ARG A 60 0.26 -8.97 2.96
CA ARG A 60 1.43 -8.08 3.09
C ARG A 60 2.49 -8.37 2.02
N TRP A 61 2.81 -9.64 1.82
CA TRP A 61 3.82 -10.03 0.84
C TRP A 61 3.37 -9.78 -0.60
N ALA A 62 2.08 -10.03 -0.89
CA ALA A 62 1.50 -9.72 -2.19
C ALA A 62 1.53 -8.21 -2.50
N LEU A 63 1.26 -7.35 -1.51
CA LEU A 63 1.36 -5.89 -1.69
C LEU A 63 2.79 -5.42 -1.99
N LEU A 64 3.79 -6.08 -1.40
CA LEU A 64 5.19 -5.70 -1.55
C LEU A 64 5.84 -6.29 -2.81
N LYS A 65 5.31 -7.38 -3.38
CA LYS A 65 5.75 -7.94 -4.65
C LYS A 65 5.32 -7.10 -5.85
N ASN A 66 6.12 -7.10 -6.92
CA ASN A 66 5.68 -6.50 -8.17
C ASN A 66 4.56 -7.34 -8.77
N PHE A 67 3.71 -6.73 -9.61
CA PHE A 67 2.59 -7.44 -10.22
C PHE A 67 3.04 -8.69 -11.01
N GLU A 68 4.18 -8.61 -11.69
CA GLU A 68 4.76 -9.73 -12.46
C GLU A 68 5.32 -10.86 -11.59
N ASP A 69 5.65 -10.57 -10.33
CA ASP A 69 6.21 -11.53 -9.37
C ASP A 69 5.14 -12.21 -8.50
N LEU A 70 3.86 -11.89 -8.74
CA LEU A 70 2.73 -12.46 -8.00
C LEU A 70 2.36 -13.84 -8.55
N GLU A 71 2.30 -14.82 -7.65
CA GLU A 71 1.68 -16.11 -7.95
C GLU A 71 0.16 -15.94 -8.13
N ALA A 72 -0.48 -16.83 -8.88
CA ALA A 72 -1.92 -16.75 -9.16
C ALA A 72 -2.78 -16.71 -7.87
N ASP A 73 -2.40 -17.46 -6.83
CA ASP A 73 -3.10 -17.44 -5.54
C ASP A 73 -2.88 -16.12 -4.77
N GLU A 74 -1.67 -15.55 -4.83
CA GLU A 74 -1.36 -14.25 -4.21
C GLU A 74 -2.10 -13.12 -4.91
N MET A 75 -2.16 -13.15 -6.23
CA MET A 75 -2.90 -12.19 -7.05
C MET A 75 -4.40 -12.24 -6.73
N ASN A 76 -4.99 -13.44 -6.66
CA ASN A 76 -6.40 -13.59 -6.29
C ASN A 76 -6.71 -13.06 -4.87
N ARG A 77 -5.84 -13.35 -3.90
CA ARG A 77 -5.99 -12.84 -2.53
C ARG A 77 -5.84 -11.33 -2.47
N LEU A 78 -4.85 -10.78 -3.19
CA LEU A 78 -4.62 -9.35 -3.28
C LEU A 78 -5.85 -8.66 -3.87
N PHE A 79 -6.36 -9.10 -5.02
CA PHE A 79 -7.54 -8.50 -5.63
C PHE A 79 -8.78 -8.59 -4.76
N LYS A 80 -9.01 -9.73 -4.10
CA LYS A 80 -10.14 -9.87 -3.17
C LYS A 80 -10.08 -8.86 -2.03
N VAL A 81 -8.89 -8.66 -1.44
CA VAL A 81 -8.71 -7.70 -0.34
C VAL A 81 -8.73 -6.26 -0.87
N CYS A 82 -8.25 -6.00 -2.08
CA CYS A 82 -8.35 -4.68 -2.70
C CYS A 82 -9.79 -4.32 -3.09
N ASP A 83 -10.63 -5.29 -3.44
CA ASP A 83 -12.07 -5.09 -3.67
C ASP A 83 -12.80 -4.70 -2.38
N GLU A 84 -12.47 -5.39 -1.27
CA GLU A 84 -13.02 -5.09 0.06
C GLU A 84 -12.44 -3.79 0.66
N TYR A 85 -11.17 -3.46 0.35
CA TYR A 85 -10.46 -2.29 0.82
C TYR A 85 -9.80 -1.53 -0.34
N PRO A 86 -10.56 -0.70 -1.09
CA PRO A 86 -10.08 -0.02 -2.31
C PRO A 86 -8.80 0.79 -2.12
N LYS A 87 -8.61 1.38 -0.93
CA LYS A 87 -7.40 2.13 -0.57
C LYS A 87 -6.11 1.29 -0.68
N LEU A 88 -6.16 -0.02 -0.42
CA LEU A 88 -5.01 -0.90 -0.61
C LEU A 88 -4.70 -1.10 -2.10
N GLY A 89 -5.74 -1.20 -2.94
CA GLY A 89 -5.60 -1.25 -4.38
C GLY A 89 -4.97 0.03 -4.94
N GLU A 90 -5.39 1.21 -4.45
CA GLU A 90 -4.78 2.49 -4.81
C GLU A 90 -3.29 2.55 -4.43
N CYS A 91 -2.95 2.14 -3.20
CA CYS A 91 -1.54 2.10 -2.77
C CYS A 91 -0.69 1.15 -3.62
N PHE A 92 -1.25 -0.01 -3.99
CA PHE A 92 -0.58 -0.97 -4.86
C PHE A 92 -0.40 -0.41 -6.28
N ALA A 93 -1.43 0.23 -6.85
CA ALA A 93 -1.34 0.85 -8.17
C ALA A 93 -0.30 1.98 -8.22
N LEU A 94 -0.27 2.86 -7.21
CA LEU A 94 0.74 3.91 -7.07
C LEU A 94 2.16 3.36 -6.99
N LYS A 95 2.32 2.22 -6.29
CA LYS A 95 3.60 1.51 -6.21
C LYS A 95 4.04 1.00 -7.58
N GLU A 96 3.15 0.36 -8.33
CA GLU A 96 3.47 -0.15 -9.67
C GLU A 96 3.74 0.99 -10.66
N GLU A 97 3.03 2.13 -10.56
CA GLU A 97 3.26 3.31 -11.39
C GLU A 97 4.65 3.93 -11.13
N PHE A 98 5.08 4.00 -9.86
CA PHE A 98 6.39 4.53 -9.50
C PHE A 98 7.57 3.66 -9.97
N ARG A 99 7.32 2.36 -10.23
CA ARG A 99 8.32 1.46 -10.80
C ARG A 99 8.60 1.76 -12.28
N GLY A 100 7.58 2.24 -13.00
CA GLY A 100 7.58 2.50 -14.45
C GLY A 100 8.56 3.57 -14.94
#